data_AF-A0A5D0NM07-F1
#
_entry.id   AF-A0A5D0NM07-F1
#
_cell.length_a   1.000
_cell.length_b   1.000
_cell.length_c   1.000
_cell.angle_alpha   90.00
_cell.angle_beta   90.00
_cell.angle_gamma   90.00
#
_symmetry.space_group_name_H-M   'P 1'
#
loop_
_entity.id
_entity.type
_entity.pdbx_description
1 polymer ?
#
loop_
_entity_poly.entity_id
_entity_poly.type
_entity_poly.pdbx_seq_one_letter_code
_entity_poly.pdbx_strand_id
1 'polypeptide(L)'
;MCQAVARWRLVLEVRTHLGHEEAVRRLELLRVALMPKGWRSVGLYEKREFRFPVPLLWVYASGAADDVGAVVTVRAVPGEAWGYFEAGDGRGGFVSPCGDVEAAAEALDLILKDRMFPRRDW
;
A
#
# COMPACT_ATOMS: atom_id res chain seq x y z
N MET A 1 -12.63 18.56 -21.59
CA MET A 1 -11.47 18.02 -20.84
C MET A 1 -11.83 17.07 -19.69
N CYS A 2 -13.02 17.14 -19.06
CA CYS A 2 -13.37 16.26 -17.93
C CYS A 2 -13.69 14.79 -18.28
N GLN A 3 -14.18 14.48 -19.48
CA GLN A 3 -14.53 13.10 -19.88
C GLN A 3 -13.31 12.19 -20.08
N ALA A 4 -12.20 12.72 -20.57
CA ALA A 4 -10.99 11.92 -20.80
C ALA A 4 -10.38 11.45 -19.46
N VAL A 5 -10.26 12.36 -18.48
CA VAL A 5 -9.73 12.06 -17.15
C VAL A 5 -10.59 11.02 -16.42
N ALA A 6 -11.93 11.15 -16.51
CA ALA A 6 -12.86 10.18 -15.94
C ALA A 6 -12.72 8.78 -16.58
N ARG A 7 -12.57 8.72 -17.91
CA ARG A 7 -12.37 7.46 -18.64
C ARG A 7 -11.04 6.79 -18.29
N TRP A 8 -9.96 7.57 -18.14
CA TRP A 8 -8.67 7.04 -17.71
C TRP A 8 -8.70 6.47 -16.29
N ARG A 9 -9.37 7.16 -15.37
CA ARG A 9 -9.54 6.69 -13.98
C ARG A 9 -10.28 5.36 -13.91
N LEU A 10 -11.37 5.23 -14.67
CA LEU A 10 -12.17 4.01 -14.72
C LEU A 10 -11.38 2.83 -15.33
N VAL A 11 -10.57 3.09 -16.36
CA VAL A 11 -9.67 2.08 -16.94
C VAL A 11 -8.62 1.61 -15.92
N LEU A 12 -8.03 2.52 -15.15
CA LEU A 12 -7.05 2.17 -14.12
C LEU A 12 -7.67 1.40 -12.94
N GLU A 13 -8.88 1.77 -12.54
CA GLU A 13 -9.65 1.03 -11.53
C GLU A 13 -9.93 -0.40 -12.02
N VAL A 14 -10.46 -0.56 -13.24
CA VAL A 14 -10.68 -1.88 -13.85
C VAL A 14 -9.39 -2.69 -13.92
N ARG A 15 -8.27 -2.09 -14.38
CA ARG A 15 -6.97 -2.78 -14.42
C ARG A 15 -6.50 -3.22 -13.03
N THR A 16 -6.72 -2.39 -12.02
CA THR A 16 -6.39 -2.73 -10.63
C THR A 16 -7.21 -3.92 -10.15
N HIS A 17 -8.51 -3.97 -10.46
CA HIS A 17 -9.37 -5.09 -10.09
C HIS A 17 -9.04 -6.39 -10.82
N LEU A 18 -8.70 -6.30 -12.11
CA LEU A 18 -8.36 -7.43 -12.98
C LEU A 18 -6.96 -7.99 -12.67
N GLY A 19 -5.99 -7.13 -12.34
CA GLY A 19 -4.62 -7.52 -11.99
C GLY A 19 -4.47 -7.96 -10.53
N HIS A 20 -5.44 -8.69 -9.99
CA HIS A 20 -5.45 -9.10 -8.58
C HIS A 20 -4.20 -9.90 -8.20
N GLU A 21 -3.85 -10.94 -8.97
CA GLU A 21 -2.68 -11.77 -8.71
C GLU A 21 -1.37 -10.98 -8.81
N GLU A 22 -1.29 -10.05 -9.77
CA GLU A 22 -0.14 -9.16 -9.93
C GLU A 22 0.02 -8.23 -8.73
N ALA A 23 -1.09 -7.69 -8.23
CA ALA A 23 -1.10 -6.86 -7.02
C ALA A 23 -0.69 -7.66 -5.78
N VAL A 24 -1.20 -8.90 -5.61
CA VAL A 24 -0.78 -9.80 -4.52
C VAL A 24 0.72 -10.09 -4.59
N ARG A 25 1.25 -10.44 -5.76
CA ARG A 25 2.68 -10.70 -5.96
C ARG A 25 3.53 -9.52 -5.52
N ARG A 26 3.13 -8.29 -5.86
CA ARG A 26 3.85 -7.07 -5.47
C ARG A 26 3.77 -6.79 -3.98
N LEU A 27 2.61 -7.02 -3.35
CA LEU A 27 2.47 -6.90 -1.90
C LEU A 27 3.33 -7.92 -1.16
N GLU A 28 3.46 -9.15 -1.67
CA GLU A 28 4.35 -10.16 -1.07
C GLU A 28 5.83 -9.78 -1.21
N LEU A 29 6.25 -9.23 -2.36
CA LEU A 29 7.61 -8.68 -2.50
C LEU A 29 7.87 -7.55 -1.50
N LEU A 30 6.92 -6.63 -1.34
CA LEU A 30 7.02 -5.55 -0.37
C LEU A 30 7.10 -6.09 1.06
N ARG A 31 6.28 -7.08 1.41
CA ARG A 31 6.34 -7.77 2.71
C ARG A 31 7.72 -8.34 2.98
N VAL A 32 8.34 -9.02 2.02
CA VAL A 32 9.69 -9.57 2.17
C VAL A 32 10.72 -8.47 2.42
N ALA A 33 10.64 -7.36 1.68
CA ALA A 33 11.53 -6.21 1.85
C ALA A 33 11.35 -5.46 3.19
N LEU A 34 10.17 -5.56 3.81
CA LEU A 34 9.88 -4.94 5.11
C LEU A 34 10.35 -5.77 6.31
N MET A 35 10.48 -7.09 6.17
CA MET A 35 10.97 -7.98 7.24
C MET A 35 12.32 -7.55 7.85
N PRO A 36 13.39 -7.29 7.06
CA PRO A 36 14.68 -6.88 7.63
C PRO A 36 14.63 -5.50 8.29
N LYS A 37 13.59 -4.70 8.03
CA LYS A 37 13.37 -3.39 8.68
C LYS A 37 12.61 -3.52 10.02
N GLY A 38 12.23 -4.73 10.42
CA GLY A 38 11.60 -5.02 11.72
C GLY A 38 10.08 -4.91 11.73
N TRP A 39 9.45 -4.72 10.57
CA TRP A 39 8.00 -4.61 10.45
C TRP A 39 7.34 -5.99 10.35
N ARG A 40 6.18 -6.12 11.00
CA ARG A 40 5.28 -7.27 10.79
C ARG A 40 4.27 -6.93 9.74
N SER A 41 3.78 -7.96 9.06
CA SER A 41 2.78 -7.78 8.00
C SER A 41 1.79 -8.93 7.92
N VAL A 42 0.55 -8.59 7.58
CA VAL A 42 -0.58 -9.51 7.39
C VAL A 42 -1.20 -9.22 6.03
N GLY A 43 -1.19 -10.23 5.15
CA GLY A 43 -1.86 -10.16 3.85
C GLY A 43 -3.36 -10.33 3.99
N LEU A 44 -4.12 -9.36 3.47
CA LEU A 44 -5.58 -9.36 3.40
C LEU A 44 -5.98 -9.42 1.91
N TYR A 45 -5.67 -10.55 1.27
CA TYR A 45 -5.77 -10.68 -0.18
C TYR A 45 -7.10 -11.25 -0.66
N GLU A 46 -7.69 -12.13 0.13
CA GLU A 46 -8.87 -12.87 -0.29
C GLU A 46 -10.12 -11.99 -0.36
N LYS A 47 -10.54 -11.67 -1.59
CA LYS A 47 -11.72 -10.82 -1.86
C LYS A 47 -12.99 -11.37 -1.20
N ARG A 48 -13.14 -12.69 -1.13
CA ARG A 48 -14.33 -13.35 -0.56
C ARG A 48 -14.35 -13.29 0.97
N GLU A 49 -13.17 -13.43 1.58
CA GLU A 49 -13.00 -13.44 3.02
C GLU A 49 -13.12 -12.02 3.60
N PHE A 50 -12.38 -11.07 3.01
CA PHE A 50 -12.25 -9.72 3.57
C PHE A 50 -13.17 -8.69 2.91
N ARG A 51 -13.87 -9.05 1.82
CA ARG A 51 -14.79 -8.17 1.06
C ARG A 51 -14.15 -6.90 0.52
N PHE A 52 -12.81 -6.81 0.49
CA PHE A 52 -12.12 -5.70 -0.13
C PHE A 52 -12.02 -5.89 -1.66
N PRO A 53 -12.27 -4.83 -2.45
CA PRO A 53 -12.21 -4.90 -3.91
C PRO A 53 -10.80 -5.17 -4.47
N VAL A 54 -9.77 -4.90 -3.68
CA VAL A 54 -8.34 -4.94 -4.01
C VAL A 54 -7.59 -5.64 -2.87
N PRO A 55 -6.48 -6.33 -3.14
CA PRO A 55 -5.70 -6.96 -2.09
C PRO A 55 -5.02 -5.90 -1.24
N LEU A 56 -5.02 -6.11 0.08
CA LEU A 56 -4.42 -5.20 1.05
C LEU A 56 -3.30 -5.91 1.82
N LEU A 57 -2.30 -5.15 2.26
CA LEU A 57 -1.24 -5.59 3.16
C LEU A 57 -1.28 -4.70 4.39
N TRP A 58 -1.61 -5.25 5.55
CA TRP A 58 -1.48 -4.52 6.81
C TRP A 58 -0.05 -4.65 7.30
N VAL A 59 0.65 -3.53 7.46
CA VAL A 59 2.01 -3.43 7.98
C VAL A 59 1.94 -2.73 9.33
N TYR A 60 2.57 -3.32 10.34
CA TYR A 60 2.45 -2.82 11.70
C TYR A 60 3.66 -3.21 12.55
N ALA A 61 3.78 -2.55 13.69
CA ALA A 61 4.56 -3.05 14.80
C ALA A 61 3.65 -3.18 16.02
N SER A 62 3.79 -4.28 16.75
CA SER A 62 3.18 -4.41 18.07
C SER A 62 4.11 -3.77 19.11
N GLY A 63 3.64 -2.77 19.85
CA GLY A 63 4.37 -2.09 20.91
C GLY A 63 3.48 -1.81 22.13
N ALA A 64 4.09 -1.40 23.25
CA ALA A 64 3.40 -1.19 24.53
C ALA A 64 2.45 0.03 24.57
N ALA A 65 2.45 0.87 23.53
CA ALA A 65 1.59 2.04 23.39
C ALA A 65 1.15 2.14 21.93
N ASP A 66 -0.10 1.74 21.68
CA ASP A 66 -0.83 1.76 20.41
C ASP A 66 -0.23 0.95 19.24
N ASP A 67 -1.10 0.23 18.52
CA ASP A 67 -0.72 -0.46 17.29
C ASP A 67 -0.48 0.58 16.19
N VAL A 68 0.79 0.93 15.94
CA VAL A 68 1.18 1.76 14.80
C VAL A 68 1.23 0.89 13.55
N GLY A 69 0.50 1.30 12.52
CA GLY A 69 0.51 0.60 11.25
C GLY A 69 0.06 1.44 10.05
N ALA A 70 0.13 0.79 8.90
CA ALA A 70 -0.34 1.26 7.61
C ALA A 70 -1.02 0.09 6.89
N VAL A 71 -2.12 0.35 6.20
CA VAL A 71 -2.66 -0.61 5.24
C VAL A 71 -2.21 -0.16 3.87
N VAL A 72 -1.64 -1.07 3.07
CA VAL A 72 -1.06 -0.79 1.76
C VAL A 72 -1.80 -1.58 0.69
N THR A 73 -2.06 -0.96 -0.45
CA THR A 73 -2.61 -1.60 -1.65
C THR A 73 -1.72 -1.29 -2.84
N VAL A 74 -1.85 -2.08 -3.91
CA VAL A 74 -1.24 -1.80 -5.20
C VAL A 74 -2.33 -1.34 -6.16
N ARG A 75 -2.06 -0.29 -6.95
CA ARG A 75 -2.98 0.20 -8.00
C ARG A 75 -2.24 0.38 -9.30
N ALA A 76 -2.93 0.13 -10.41
CA ALA A 76 -2.44 0.46 -11.74
C ALA A 76 -2.34 1.99 -11.88
N VAL A 77 -1.25 2.46 -12.48
CA VAL A 77 -1.01 3.89 -12.78
C VAL A 77 -0.82 4.07 -14.31
N PRO A 78 -0.86 5.30 -14.84
CA PRO A 78 -0.59 5.53 -16.25
C PRO A 78 0.76 4.95 -16.71
N GLY A 79 0.86 4.53 -17.97
CA GLY A 79 2.10 3.96 -18.52
C GLY A 79 2.30 2.47 -18.22
N GLU A 80 1.23 1.72 -17.99
CA GLU A 80 1.25 0.27 -17.68
C GLU A 80 2.01 -0.13 -16.41
N ALA A 81 2.37 0.84 -15.58
CA ALA A 81 3.04 0.63 -14.32
C ALA A 81 2.05 0.40 -13.16
N TRP A 82 2.63 0.09 -11.99
CA TRP A 82 1.92 -0.11 -10.74
C TRP A 82 2.54 0.78 -9.66
N GLY A 83 1.74 1.22 -8.71
CA GLY A 83 2.20 1.97 -7.54
C GLY A 83 1.68 1.37 -6.24
N TYR A 84 2.47 1.48 -5.18
CA TYR A 84 2.04 1.24 -3.82
C TYR A 84 1.32 2.47 -3.28
N PHE A 85 0.19 2.26 -2.62
CA PHE A 85 -0.63 3.30 -2.01
C PHE A 85 -1.01 2.88 -0.60
N GLU A 86 -1.03 3.82 0.34
CA GLU A 86 -1.74 3.59 1.58
C GLU A 86 -3.26 3.52 1.34
N ALA A 87 -3.95 2.71 2.11
CA ALA A 87 -5.39 2.51 2.12
C ALA A 87 -5.92 2.77 3.54
N GLY A 88 -7.09 3.42 3.66
CA GLY A 88 -7.69 3.75 4.96
C GLY A 88 -8.29 5.16 5.01
N ASP A 89 -8.90 5.49 6.15
CA ASP A 89 -9.81 6.64 6.40
C ASP A 89 -9.15 8.03 6.29
N GLY A 90 -8.66 8.40 5.10
CA GLY A 90 -8.13 9.72 4.78
C GLY A 90 -6.62 9.77 4.50
N ARG A 91 -5.90 8.63 4.60
CA ARG A 91 -4.46 8.52 4.32
C ARG A 91 -4.16 7.80 3.00
N GLY A 92 -5.03 7.96 2.00
CA GLY A 92 -4.96 7.26 0.70
C GLY A 92 -3.85 7.74 -0.24
N GLY A 93 -2.64 7.97 0.29
CA GLY A 93 -1.51 8.58 -0.41
C GLY A 93 -0.71 7.57 -1.24
N PHE A 94 -0.11 8.06 -2.32
CA PHE A 94 0.92 7.34 -3.05
C PHE A 94 2.16 7.16 -2.15
N VAL A 95 2.68 5.94 -2.09
CA VAL A 95 3.90 5.62 -1.32
C VAL A 95 5.12 5.62 -2.24
N SER A 96 5.09 4.79 -3.29
CA SER A 96 6.24 4.59 -4.17
C SER A 96 5.83 3.81 -5.44
N PRO A 97 6.49 4.01 -6.60
CA PRO A 97 6.27 3.14 -7.75
C PRO A 97 6.70 1.70 -7.45
N CYS A 98 6.03 0.70 -8.02
CA CYS A 98 6.37 -0.71 -7.79
C CYS A 98 7.60 -1.20 -8.56
N GLY A 99 8.27 -0.34 -9.32
CA GLY A 99 9.50 -0.68 -10.07
C GLY A 99 10.71 -0.89 -9.17
N ASP A 100 10.67 -0.38 -7.94
CA ASP A 100 11.72 -0.53 -6.93
C ASP A 100 11.07 -0.85 -5.57
N VAL A 101 11.18 -2.11 -5.16
CA VAL A 101 10.58 -2.58 -3.90
C VAL A 101 11.37 -2.15 -2.68
N GLU A 102 12.68 -1.95 -2.80
CA GLU A 102 13.53 -1.53 -1.70
C GLU A 102 13.25 -0.07 -1.35
N ALA A 103 13.19 0.80 -2.37
CA ALA A 103 12.77 2.19 -2.20
C ALA A 103 11.35 2.30 -1.63
N ALA A 104 10.42 1.42 -2.04
CA ALA A 104 9.08 1.37 -1.47
C ALA A 104 9.08 0.96 0.02
N ALA A 105 9.90 -0.03 0.39
CA ALA A 105 10.04 -0.45 1.78
C ALA A 105 10.69 0.64 2.64
N GLU A 106 11.64 1.40 2.10
CA GLU A 106 12.24 2.56 2.77
C GLU A 106 11.24 3.69 2.99
N ALA A 107 10.47 4.04 1.96
CA ALA A 107 9.44 5.06 2.07
C ALA A 107 8.41 4.70 3.16
N LEU A 108 7.96 3.44 3.18
CA LEU A 108 7.01 2.98 4.20
C LEU A 108 7.64 2.92 5.60
N ASP A 109 8.90 2.51 5.72
CA ASP A 109 9.64 2.51 6.99
C ASP A 109 9.74 3.92 7.59
N LEU A 110 10.01 4.93 6.78
CA LEU A 110 10.03 6.33 7.21
C LEU A 110 8.64 6.80 7.68
N ILE A 111 7.58 6.51 6.90
CA ILE A 111 6.20 6.84 7.25
C ILE A 111 5.81 6.23 8.59
N LEU A 112 6.14 4.96 8.82
CA LEU A 112 5.78 4.26 10.03
C LEU A 112 6.62 4.70 11.24
N LYS A 113 7.91 4.99 11.06
CA LYS A 113 8.77 5.55 12.12
C LYS A 113 8.31 6.93 12.56
N ASP A 114 7.92 7.79 11.63
CA ASP A 114 7.37 9.12 11.95
C ASP A 114 6.10 9.00 12.83
N ARG A 115 5.25 8.01 12.55
CA ARG A 115 4.06 7.71 13.37
C ARG A 115 4.38 7.17 14.76
N MET A 116 5.46 6.40 14.91
CA MET A 116 5.90 5.89 16.21
C MET A 116 6.52 6.98 17.09
N PHE A 117 7.19 7.94 16.49
CA PHE A 117 7.88 9.02 17.19
C PHE A 117 7.31 10.37 16.75
N PRO A 118 6.02 10.63 17.02
CA PRO A 118 5.43 11.92 16.68
C PRO A 118 6.24 13.00 17.41
N ARG A 119 6.73 13.98 16.67
CA ARG A 119 7.39 15.14 17.28
C ARG A 119 6.41 15.75 18.27
N ARG A 120 6.79 15.74 19.55
CA ARG A 120 6.09 16.54 20.56
C ARG A 120 6.43 17.99 20.29
N ASP A 121 5.57 18.67 19.55
CA ASP A 121 5.58 20.11 19.50
C ASP A 121 5.25 20.61 20.93
N TRP A 122 6.18 21.36 21.53
CA TRP A 122 6.04 22.10 22.79
C TRP A 122 5.91 23.59 22.49
#